data_AF-A0A4D7DA65-F1
#
_entry.id   AF-A0A4D7DA65-F1
#
_cell.length_a   1.000
_cell.length_b   1.000
_cell.length_c   1.000
_cell.angle_alpha   90.00
_cell.angle_beta   90.00
_cell.angle_gamma   90.00
#
_symmetry.space_group_name_H-M   'P 1'
#
loop_
_entity.id
_entity.type
_entity.pdbx_description
1 polymer ?
#
loop_
_entity_poly.entity_id
_entity_poly.type
_entity_poly.pdbx_seq_one_letter_code
_entity_poly.pdbx_strand_id
1 'polypeptide(L)' 'MTSLPEGFVAHSGGPCPVAPDTMVTVVFRDGQVVERERAKFWSGPGEDWWRWQSHNHDNDIIAYKVENP' A
#
# COMPACT_ATOMS: atom_id res chain seq x y z
N MET A 1 -0.32 17.55 -8.21
CA MET A 1 -0.82 16.66 -7.15
C MET A 1 -1.93 15.84 -7.76
N THR A 2 -1.62 14.61 -8.15
CA THR A 2 -2.61 13.66 -8.67
C THR A 2 -3.51 13.28 -7.50
N SER A 3 -4.76 13.72 -7.54
CA SER A 3 -5.81 13.27 -6.63
C SER A 3 -5.96 11.75 -6.75
N LEU A 4 -5.92 11.04 -5.63
CA LEU A 4 -6.14 9.60 -5.59
C LEU A 4 -7.57 9.26 -6.07
N PRO A 5 -7.79 8.10 -6.71
CA PRO A 5 -9.13 7.65 -7.07
C PRO A 5 -10.04 7.52 -5.84
N GLU A 6 -11.35 7.60 -6.04
CA GLU A 6 -12.34 7.51 -4.96
C GLU A 6 -12.21 6.18 -4.19
N GLY A 7 -12.25 6.26 -2.86
CA GLY A 7 -12.13 5.11 -1.96
C GLY A 7 -10.69 4.73 -1.59
N PHE A 8 -9.67 5.37 -2.17
CA PHE A 8 -8.29 5.20 -1.72
C PHE A 8 -7.97 6.10 -0.52
N VAL A 9 -7.31 5.51 0.47
CA VAL A 9 -6.73 6.19 1.62
C VAL A 9 -5.25 6.43 1.32
N ALA A 10 -4.80 7.68 1.47
CA ALA A 10 -3.40 8.04 1.30
C ALA A 10 -2.54 7.36 2.37
N HIS A 11 -1.37 6.85 1.97
CA HIS A 11 -0.36 6.28 2.85
C HIS A 11 0.89 7.16 2.83
N SER A 12 1.56 7.28 3.98
CA SER A 12 2.72 8.15 4.17
C SER A 12 3.96 7.42 4.73
N GLY A 13 4.04 6.10 4.53
CA GLY A 13 5.22 5.31 4.89
C GLY A 13 5.26 4.78 6.32
N GLY A 14 4.10 4.66 6.98
CA GLY A 14 3.98 4.04 8.30
C GLY A 14 3.79 2.51 8.27
N PRO A 15 3.58 1.87 9.43
CA PRO A 15 3.15 0.48 9.50
C PRO A 15 1.88 0.23 8.67
N CYS A 16 1.68 -1.02 8.25
CA CYS A 16 0.43 -1.43 7.61
C CYS A 16 -0.77 -1.05 8.51
N PRO A 17 -1.75 -0.27 8.02
CA PRO A 17 -2.85 0.24 8.83
C PRO A 17 -4.02 -0.76 8.98
N VAL A 18 -3.94 -1.92 8.33
CA VAL A 18 -5.01 -2.93 8.30
C VAL A 18 -4.51 -4.29 8.78
N ALA A 19 -5.43 -5.24 9.00
CA ALA A 19 -5.06 -6.58 9.42
C ALA A 19 -4.31 -7.34 8.31
N PRO A 20 -3.36 -8.22 8.64
CA PRO A 20 -2.55 -8.99 7.68
C PRO A 20 -3.36 -9.72 6.59
N ASP A 21 -4.55 -10.23 6.92
CA ASP A 21 -5.40 -10.98 6.00
C ASP A 21 -6.46 -10.14 5.28
N THR A 22 -6.51 -8.83 5.52
CA THR A 22 -7.40 -7.91 4.81
C THR A 22 -6.99 -7.84 3.33
N MET A 23 -7.96 -8.01 2.43
CA MET A 23 -7.76 -7.77 1.01
C MET A 23 -7.71 -6.28 0.73
N VAL A 24 -6.67 -5.84 0.03
CA VAL A 24 -6.44 -4.44 -0.30
C VAL A 24 -6.04 -4.30 -1.77
N THR A 25 -6.38 -3.15 -2.34
CA THR A 25 -5.76 -2.61 -3.54
C THR A 25 -4.74 -1.58 -3.11
N VAL A 26 -3.50 -1.65 -3.61
CA VAL A 26 -2.42 -0.70 -3.28
C VAL A 26 -1.99 0.06 -4.52
N VAL A 27 -1.59 1.33 -4.31
CA VAL A 27 -0.97 2.18 -5.33
C VAL A 27 0.46 2.45 -4.91
N PHE A 28 1.38 2.12 -5.79
CA PHE A 28 2.79 2.42 -5.65
C PHE A 28 3.13 3.80 -6.20
N ARG A 29 4.25 4.35 -5.76
CA ARG A 29 4.70 5.69 -6.15
C ARG A 29 5.00 5.80 -7.64
N ASP A 30 5.49 4.73 -8.25
CA ASP A 30 5.69 4.63 -9.71
C ASP A 30 4.38 4.62 -10.52
N GLY A 31 3.23 4.57 -9.84
CA GLY A 31 1.90 4.53 -10.43
C GLY A 31 1.38 3.11 -10.68
N GLN A 32 2.16 2.07 -10.36
CA GLN A 32 1.67 0.69 -10.41
C GLN A 32 0.53 0.51 -9.41
N VAL A 33 -0.52 -0.16 -9.84
CA VAL A 33 -1.66 -0.54 -9.00
C VAL A 33 -1.70 -2.07 -8.92
N VAL A 34 -1.81 -2.60 -7.71
CA VAL A 34 -2.00 -4.04 -7.48
C VAL A 34 -3.29 -4.23 -6.70
N GLU A 35 -4.22 -4.97 -7.30
CA GLU A 35 -5.58 -5.13 -6.79
C GLU A 35 -5.76 -6.46 -6.04
N ARG A 36 -6.62 -6.44 -5.01
CA ARG A 36 -7.12 -7.62 -4.28
C ARG A 36 -6.03 -8.55 -3.72
N GLU A 37 -4.97 -7.97 -3.15
CA GLU A 37 -3.93 -8.72 -2.46
C GLU A 37 -4.08 -8.63 -0.94
N ARG A 38 -3.56 -9.64 -0.22
CA ARG A 38 -3.56 -9.58 1.25
C ARG A 38 -2.54 -8.55 1.73
N ALA A 39 -2.90 -7.75 2.72
CA ALA A 39 -2.03 -6.71 3.25
C ALA A 39 -0.65 -7.23 3.70
N LYS A 40 -0.58 -8.47 4.23
CA LYS A 40 0.67 -9.12 4.63
C LYS A 40 1.61 -9.46 3.49
N PHE A 41 1.14 -9.50 2.24
CA PHE A 41 1.98 -9.75 1.08
C PHE A 41 3.11 -8.72 0.97
N TRP A 42 2.84 -7.50 1.43
CA TRP A 42 3.77 -6.37 1.42
C TRP A 42 4.53 -6.18 2.75
N SER A 43 4.36 -7.11 3.70
CA SER A 43 5.06 -7.10 5.00
C SER A 43 5.72 -8.46 5.24
N GLY A 44 6.99 -8.57 4.84
CA GLY A 44 7.79 -9.78 4.96
C GLY A 44 9.05 -9.61 5.82
N PRO A 45 9.68 -10.73 6.26
CA PRO A 45 10.97 -10.68 6.94
C PRO A 45 12.05 -10.17 5.98
N GLY A 46 12.53 -8.94 6.23
CA GLY A 46 13.56 -8.28 5.44
C GLY A 46 13.04 -7.17 4.51
N GLU A 47 11.72 -7.11 4.26
CA GLU A 47 11.13 -6.08 3.41
C GLU A 47 9.69 -5.77 3.86
N ASP A 48 9.45 -4.56 4.35
CA ASP A 48 8.11 -4.06 4.68
C ASP A 48 7.82 -2.86 3.79
N TRP A 49 7.09 -3.06 2.69
CA TRP A 49 6.80 -2.01 1.70
C TRP A 49 5.78 -1.01 2.21
N TRP A 50 5.05 -1.33 3.28
CA TRP A 50 4.26 -0.34 3.99
C TRP A 50 5.17 0.69 4.67
N ARG A 51 6.26 0.23 5.28
CA ARG A 51 7.25 1.10 5.93
C ARG A 51 8.34 1.48 4.93
N TRP A 52 8.20 2.67 4.35
CA TRP A 52 9.19 3.19 3.41
C TRP A 52 10.60 3.08 4.03
N GLN A 53 11.46 2.25 3.41
CA GLN A 53 12.83 2.03 3.87
C GLN A 53 13.71 3.25 3.60
N SER A 54 13.35 4.01 2.56
CA SER A 54 13.94 5.29 2.16
C SER A 54 12.85 6.11 1.46
N HIS A 55 12.81 7.41 1.69
CA HIS A 55 11.79 8.27 1.06
C HIS A 55 12.01 8.29 -0.46
N ASN A 56 10.93 8.05 -1.22
CA ASN A 56 10.88 8.12 -2.69
C ASN A 56 11.42 6.89 -3.42
N HIS A 57 11.21 5.70 -2.88
CA HIS A 57 11.37 4.49 -3.68
C HIS A 57 10.14 4.25 -4.56
N ASP A 58 10.36 3.70 -5.75
CA ASP A 58 9.30 3.40 -6.72
C ASP A 58 8.24 2.43 -6.14
N ASN A 59 8.69 1.49 -5.31
CA ASN A 59 7.86 0.52 -4.59
C ASN A 59 7.28 1.04 -3.25
N ASP A 60 7.38 2.35 -2.97
CA ASP A 60 6.65 2.96 -1.85
C ASP A 60 5.14 2.83 -2.08
N ILE A 61 4.42 2.18 -1.17
CA ILE A 61 2.95 2.24 -1.17
C ILE A 61 2.55 3.67 -0.77
N ILE A 62 1.85 4.39 -1.64
CA ILE A 62 1.41 5.78 -1.41
C ILE A 62 -0.10 5.89 -1.19
N ALA A 63 -0.85 4.83 -1.49
CA ALA A 63 -2.25 4.72 -1.16
C ALA A 63 -2.69 3.27 -1.09
N TYR A 64 -3.79 3.03 -0.39
CA TYR A 64 -4.44 1.73 -0.32
C TYR A 64 -5.96 1.88 -0.27
N LYS A 65 -6.68 0.84 -0.66
CA LYS A 65 -8.13 0.72 -0.55
C LYS A 65 -8.45 -0.65 0.01
N VAL A 66 -9.31 -0.72 1.02
CA VAL A 66 -9.80 -2.00 1.55
C VAL A 66 -10.84 -2.56 0.59
N GLU A 67 -10.63 -3.79 0.16
CA GLU A 67 -11.59 -4.53 -0.65
C GLU A 67 -12.52 -5.29 0.30
N ASN A 68 -13.81 -4.98 0.25
CA ASN A 68 -14.80 -5.79 0.95
C ASN A 68 -14.99 -7.12 0.20
N PRO A 69 -15.23 -8.22 0.94
CA PRO A 69 -15.51 -9.54 0.36
C PRO A 69 -16.79 -9.54 -0.49
#